data_AF-A0A1H6URX8-F1
#
_entry.id   AF-A0A1H6URX8-F1
#
_cell.length_a   1.000
_cell.length_b   1.000
_cell.length_c   1.000
_cell.angle_alpha   90.00
_cell.angle_beta   90.00
_cell.angle_gamma   90.00
#
_symmetry.space_group_name_H-M   'P 1'
#
loop_
_entity.id
_entity.type
_entity.pdbx_description
1 polymer ?
#
loop_
_entity_poly.entity_id
_entity_poly.type
_entity_poly.pdbx_seq_one_letter_code
_entity_poly.pdbx_strand_id
1 'polypeptide(L)' 'MSIKEIKAFAEKAKAEPALGEKLKACEKVRDILALVKESGFNVIEDALYPPNEPQFSKDQLSPKMAKALLPA' A
#
# COMPACT_ATOMS: atom_id res chain seq x y z
N MET A 1 7.46 9.56 -8.94
CA MET A 1 7.13 10.26 -7.68
C MET A 1 6.29 9.30 -6.84
N SER A 2 6.68 8.82 -5.66
CA SER A 2 7.98 8.59 -5.07
C SER A 2 7.81 7.30 -4.25
N ILE A 3 8.64 6.27 -4.49
CA ILE A 3 8.65 5.03 -3.69
C ILE A 3 8.75 5.33 -2.18
N LYS A 4 9.36 6.47 -1.82
CA LYS A 4 9.42 6.99 -0.46
C LYS A 4 8.04 7.28 0.16
N GLU A 5 7.09 7.79 -0.61
CA GLU A 5 5.75 8.13 -0.11
C GLU A 5 4.92 6.88 0.18
N ILE A 6 4.96 5.87 -0.71
CA ILE A 6 4.28 4.61 -0.47
C ILE A 6 4.88 3.86 0.72
N LYS A 7 6.20 3.94 0.91
CA LYS A 7 6.87 3.39 2.09
C LYS A 7 6.46 4.11 3.37
N ALA A 8 6.42 5.44 3.35
CA ALA A 8 5.95 6.25 4.46
C ALA A 8 4.47 5.95 4.81
N PHE A 9 3.62 5.78 3.79
CA PHE A 9 2.24 5.36 3.97
C PHE A 9 2.15 3.96 4.57
N ALA A 10 2.95 3.00 4.10
CA ALA A 10 2.99 1.64 4.65
C ALA A 10 3.43 1.64 6.13
N GLU A 11 4.41 2.46 6.51
CA GLU A 11 4.80 2.64 7.91
C GLU A 11 3.69 3.29 8.73
N LYS A 12 3.01 4.30 8.18
CA LYS A 12 1.86 4.93 8.82
C LYS A 12 0.70 3.94 9.02
N ALA A 13 0.41 3.08 8.03
CA ALA A 13 -0.61 2.04 8.14
C ALA A 13 -0.25 0.92 9.13
N LYS A 14 1.05 0.78 9.46
CA LYS A 14 1.54 -0.08 10.54
C LYS A 14 1.34 0.57 11.91
N ALA A 15 1.60 1.87 12.01
CA ALA A 15 1.46 2.63 13.25
C ALA A 15 -0.01 2.93 13.59
N GLU A 16 -0.85 3.17 12.60
CA GLU A 16 -2.27 3.46 12.76
C GLU A 16 -3.14 2.24 12.42
N PRO A 17 -3.71 1.54 13.42
CA PRO A 17 -4.51 0.33 13.18
C PRO A 17 -5.74 0.60 12.32
N ALA A 18 -6.41 1.75 12.48
CA ALA A 18 -7.55 2.13 11.66
C ALA A 18 -7.19 2.27 10.16
N LEU A 19 -5.98 2.74 9.86
CA LEU A 19 -5.49 2.85 8.49
C LEU A 19 -5.08 1.48 7.95
N GLY A 20 -4.44 0.65 8.77
CA GLY A 20 -4.12 -0.74 8.45
C GLY A 20 -5.34 -1.60 8.14
N GLU A 21 -6.46 -1.41 8.85
CA GLU A 21 -7.72 -2.10 8.56
C GLU A 21 -8.33 -1.66 7.22
N LYS A 22 -8.31 -0.35 6.93
CA LYS A 22 -8.74 0.16 5.61
C LYS A 22 -7.88 -0.39 4.47
N LEU A 23 -6.56 -0.43 4.67
CA LEU A 23 -5.63 -0.98 3.69
C LEU A 23 -5.86 -2.48 3.46
N LYS A 24 -6.14 -3.25 4.52
CA LYS A 24 -6.54 -4.66 4.42
C LYS A 24 -7.88 -4.85 3.74
N ALA A 25 -8.81 -3.90 3.86
CA ALA A 25 -10.09 -3.95 3.18
C ALA A 25 -9.98 -3.63 1.68
N CYS A 26 -8.86 -3.04 1.23
CA CYS A 26 -8.64 -2.80 -0.19
C CYS A 26 -8.46 -4.12 -0.96
N GLU A 27 -9.33 -4.34 -1.94
CA GLU A 27 -9.26 -5.48 -2.87
C GLU A 27 -8.73 -5.10 -4.26
N LYS A 28 -8.59 -3.80 -4.54
CA LYS A 28 -8.09 -3.28 -5.81
C LYS A 28 -7.01 -2.23 -5.59
N VAL A 29 -6.12 -2.12 -6.56
CA VAL A 29 -5.05 -1.11 -6.61
C VAL A 29 -5.60 0.31 -6.53
N ARG A 30 -6.73 0.58 -7.21
CA ARG A 30 -7.40 1.88 -7.15
C ARG A 30 -7.88 2.25 -5.74
N ASP A 31 -8.29 1.27 -4.95
CA ASP A 31 -8.72 1.51 -3.55
C ASP A 31 -7.51 1.89 -2.69
N ILE A 32 -6.37 1.23 -2.90
CA ILE A 32 -5.11 1.58 -2.24
C ILE A 32 -4.67 3.00 -2.65
N LEU A 33 -4.68 3.30 -3.94
CA LEU A 33 -4.31 4.62 -4.46
C LEU A 33 -5.22 5.72 -3.90
N ALA A 34 -6.53 5.47 -3.81
CA ALA A 34 -7.48 6.38 -3.18
C ALA A 34 -7.16 6.58 -1.70
N LEU A 35 -6.95 5.50 -0.93
CA LEU A 35 -6.65 5.55 0.49
C LEU A 35 -5.33 6.28 0.80
N VAL A 36 -4.31 6.05 -0.02
CA VAL A 36 -3.01 6.73 0.04
C VAL A 36 -3.19 8.23 -0.22
N LYS A 37 -3.99 8.59 -1.22
CA LYS A 37 -4.33 9.98 -1.55
C LYS A 37 -5.13 10.67 -0.46
N GLU A 38 -6.11 9.99 0.13
CA GLU A 38 -6.88 10.46 1.29
C GLU A 38 -5.98 10.71 2.51
N SER A 39 -4.91 9.92 2.64
CA SER A 39 -3.92 10.07 3.72
C SER A 39 -2.95 11.22 3.49
N GLY A 40 -3.05 11.93 2.35
CA GLY A 40 -2.21 13.06 1.99
C GLY A 40 -0.94 12.69 1.21
N PHE A 41 -0.80 11.43 0.78
CA PHE A 41 0.35 10.96 0.00
C PHE A 41 -0.01 10.90 -1.48
N ASN A 42 0.93 11.24 -2.35
CA ASN A 42 0.69 11.23 -3.79
C ASN A 42 1.45 10.09 -4.48
N VAL A 43 0.88 8.88 -4.42
CA VAL A 43 1.48 7.70 -5.05
C VAL A 43 0.83 7.40 -6.39
N ILE A 44 1.65 6.99 -7.36
CA ILE A 44 1.22 6.47 -8.66
C ILE A 44 1.23 4.94 -8.66
N GLU A 45 0.40 4.34 -9.51
CA GLU A 45 0.27 2.88 -9.63
C GLU A 45 1.62 2.17 -9.82
N ASP A 46 2.51 2.73 -10.64
CA ASP A 46 3.85 2.19 -10.91
C ASP A 46 4.70 1.98 -9.62
N ALA A 47 4.55 2.87 -8.63
CA ALA A 47 5.30 2.77 -7.38
C ALA A 47 4.81 1.64 -6.46
N LEU A 48 3.64 1.05 -6.73
CA LEU A 48 3.12 -0.13 -6.03
C LEU A 48 3.76 -1.43 -6.49
N TYR A 49 4.40 -1.42 -7.66
CA TYR A 49 5.08 -2.56 -8.28
C TYR A 49 6.61 -2.36 -8.30
N PRO A 50 7.25 -2.18 -7.13
CA PRO A 50 8.69 -1.99 -7.07
C PRO A 50 9.41 -3.26 -7.57
N PRO A 51 10.44 -3.14 -8.41
CA PRO A 51 11.15 -4.30 -8.97
C PRO A 51 12.03 -5.05 -7.96
N ASN A 52 12.43 -4.39 -6.86
CA ASN A 52 13.44 -4.94 -5.92
C ASN A 52 12.88 -5.25 -4.52
N GLU A 53 12.07 -4.37 -3.94
CA GLU A 53 11.63 -4.50 -2.54
C GLU A 53 10.14 -4.15 -2.39
N PRO A 54 9.32 -5.06 -1.83
CA PRO A 54 7.91 -4.77 -1.57
C PRO A 54 7.73 -3.64 -0.57
N GLN A 55 6.84 -2.70 -0.86
CA GLN A 55 6.58 -1.54 0.02
C GLN A 55 5.67 -1.90 1.19
N PHE A 56 4.88 -2.95 1.03
CA PHE A 56 3.94 -3.43 2.03
C PHE A 56 4.34 -4.80 2.54
N SER A 57 3.85 -5.15 3.73
CA SER A 57 3.93 -6.52 4.25
C SER A 57 2.66 -7.29 3.95
N LYS A 58 2.75 -8.62 3.87
CA LYS A 58 1.59 -9.51 3.66
C LYS A 58 0.49 -9.28 4.70
N ASP A 59 0.89 -9.01 5.93
CA ASP A 59 -0.02 -8.70 7.05
C ASP A 59 -0.65 -7.32 6.98
N GLN A 60 -0.32 -6.48 6.00
CA GLN A 60 -0.95 -5.16 5.80
C GLN A 60 -1.93 -5.15 4.64
N LEU A 61 -1.86 -6.14 3.75
CA LEU A 61 -2.66 -6.22 2.53
C LEU A 61 -3.71 -7.32 2.64
N SER A 62 -4.79 -7.19 1.86
CA SER A 62 -5.69 -8.31 1.62
C SER A 62 -4.95 -9.45 0.92
N PRO A 63 -5.40 -10.72 1.05
CA PRO A 63 -4.76 -11.84 0.35
C PRO A 63 -4.69 -11.65 -1.17
N LYS A 64 -5.65 -10.93 -1.76
CA LYS A 64 -5.64 -10.53 -3.17
C LYS A 64 -4.54 -9.52 -3.47
N MET A 65 -4.44 -8.44 -2.70
CA MET A 65 -3.46 -7.39 -2.92
C MET A 65 -2.05 -7.84 -2.57
N ALA A 66 -1.88 -8.68 -1.54
CA ALA A 66 -0.62 -9.33 -1.25
C ALA A 66 -0.13 -10.14 -2.46
N LYS A 67 -1.01 -10.91 -3.12
CA LYS A 67 -0.63 -11.66 -4.33
C LYS A 67 -0.35 -10.78 -5.54
N ALA A 68 -0.96 -9.59 -5.60
CA ALA A 68 -0.78 -8.67 -6.72
C ALA A 68 0.47 -7.78 -6.58
N LEU A 69 0.79 -7.35 -5.35
CA LEU A 69 1.82 -6.35 -5.06
C LEU A 69 3.09 -6.93 -4.46
N LEU A 70 3.02 -8.12 -3.84
CA LEU A 70 4.21 -8.80 -3.37
C LEU A 70 4.68 -9.74 -4.50
N PRO A 71 5.94 -9.65 -4.94
CA PRO A 71 6.52 -10.69 -5.77
C PRO A 71 6.40 -12.03 -5.02
N ALA A 72 5.99 -13.07 -5.74
CA ALA A 72 5.84 -14.43 -5.21
C ALA A 72 7.19 -15.04 -4.81
#